data_AF-A0A1E1WRY1-F1
#
_entry.id   AF-A0A1E1WRY1-F1
#
_cell.length_a   1.000
_cell.length_b   1.000
_cell.length_c   1.000
_cell.angle_alpha   90.00
_cell.angle_beta   90.00
_cell.angle_gamma   90.00
#
_symmetry.space_group_name_H-M   'P 1'
#
loop_
_entity.id
_entity.type
_entity.pdbx_description
1 polymer ?
#
loop_
_entity_poly.entity_id
_entity_poly.type
_entity_poly.pdbx_seq_one_letter_code
_entity_poly.pdbx_strand_id
1 'polypeptide(L)'
;YIFYANYSSYWTYGPEEQKLAYFTEDIGLNSHYYFFHCFIPFWKNTKDNNFKERLGEFWLFHYQQLLARYYLERLSNGLGEISDFSWEKPIKTKYTPFMSTLHYPFIQRSGEYYIPVEKYNEEIQLLDTYEKTFLEYLELEKFKSPDGVIDFRQTESTNFVGYYWQSNPNLYSQTEPRKFLKSYENIARHLLSAVPESFEKRTDLPSALNFYQTSLRDPIFYQLYGKILKYSMLSKK
;
A
#
# COMPACT_ATOMS: atom_id res chain seq x y z
N TYR A 1 -14.84 32.14 12.93
CA TYR A 1 -14.12 31.52 14.07
C TYR A 1 -12.82 30.94 13.55
N ILE A 2 -11.76 30.96 14.36
CA ILE A 2 -10.47 30.34 14.05
C ILE A 2 -10.25 29.24 15.09
N PHE A 3 -9.98 28.02 14.65
CA PHE A 3 -9.69 26.89 15.52
C PHE A 3 -8.24 26.46 15.30
N TYR A 4 -7.43 26.54 16.36
CA TYR A 4 -6.06 26.01 16.33
C TYR A 4 -6.11 24.50 16.56
N ALA A 5 -5.37 23.75 15.75
CA ALA A 5 -5.31 22.29 15.83
C ALA A 5 -3.85 21.85 15.96
N ASN A 6 -3.58 21.03 16.97
CA ASN A 6 -2.29 20.36 17.15
C ASN A 6 -2.29 19.01 16.42
N TYR A 7 -1.10 18.53 16.06
CA TYR A 7 -0.89 17.17 15.60
C TYR A 7 -1.11 16.15 16.71
N SER A 8 -1.35 14.90 16.34
CA SER A 8 -1.65 13.82 17.29
C SER A 8 -0.47 13.48 18.22
N SER A 9 -0.81 12.93 19.38
CA SER A 9 0.15 12.58 20.44
C SER A 9 0.63 11.13 20.36
N TYR A 10 1.50 10.71 21.30
CA TYR A 10 1.97 9.32 21.43
C TYR A 10 0.83 8.31 21.60
N TRP A 11 -0.34 8.76 22.06
CA TRP A 11 -1.52 7.92 22.15
C TRP A 11 -1.94 7.36 20.78
N THR A 12 -1.72 8.12 19.71
CA THR A 12 -2.00 7.73 18.32
C THR A 12 -0.88 6.87 17.74
N TYR A 13 0.38 7.32 17.81
CA TYR A 13 1.49 6.73 17.05
C TYR A 13 2.45 5.84 17.85
N GLY A 14 2.37 5.85 19.19
CA GLY A 14 3.46 5.35 20.03
C GLY A 14 4.61 6.36 20.15
N PRO A 15 5.66 6.04 20.93
CA PRO A 15 6.69 7.00 21.32
C PRO A 15 7.64 7.41 20.18
N GLU A 16 7.89 6.51 19.23
CA GLU A 16 8.85 6.74 18.14
C GLU A 16 8.18 7.43 16.94
N GLU A 17 7.15 6.82 16.36
CA GLU A 17 6.48 7.34 15.15
C GLU A 17 5.76 8.67 15.38
N GLN A 18 5.41 9.04 16.62
CA GLN A 18 4.80 10.34 16.93
C GLN A 18 5.67 11.52 16.47
N LYS A 19 7.00 11.37 16.47
CA LYS A 19 7.92 12.43 16.02
C LYS A 19 7.62 12.86 14.58
N LEU A 20 7.03 11.98 13.77
CA LEU A 20 6.69 12.25 12.37
C LEU A 20 5.25 12.75 12.17
N ALA A 21 4.47 12.96 13.23
CA ALA A 21 3.07 13.34 13.11
C ALA A 21 2.87 14.62 12.28
N TYR A 22 3.78 15.59 12.39
CA TYR A 22 3.72 16.82 11.58
C TYR A 22 3.81 16.56 10.07
N PHE A 23 4.51 15.49 9.67
CA PHE A 23 4.68 15.09 8.28
C PHE A 23 3.55 14.17 7.82
N THR A 24 3.26 13.10 8.57
CA THR A 24 2.26 12.09 8.18
C THR A 24 0.83 12.63 8.25
N GLU A 25 0.55 13.61 9.11
CA GLU A 25 -0.75 14.28 9.21
C GLU A 25 -0.86 15.57 8.43
N ASP A 26 0.21 15.99 7.73
CA ASP A 26 0.18 17.17 6.89
C ASP A 26 -0.93 17.05 5.83
N ILE A 27 -1.74 18.10 5.72
CA ILE A 27 -2.87 18.12 4.81
C ILE A 27 -2.38 18.11 3.36
N GLY A 28 -1.26 18.77 3.05
CA GLY A 28 -0.68 18.83 1.72
C GLY A 28 -0.20 17.46 1.27
N LEU A 29 0.50 16.73 2.14
CA LEU A 29 0.97 15.37 1.86
C LEU A 29 -0.19 14.40 1.63
N ASN A 30 -1.20 14.42 2.51
CA ASN A 30 -2.38 13.55 2.38
C ASN A 30 -3.20 13.90 1.13
N SER A 31 -3.37 15.19 0.81
CA SER A 31 -4.01 15.64 -0.44
C SER A 31 -3.20 15.23 -1.66
N HIS A 32 -1.87 15.29 -1.62
CA HIS A 32 -1.01 14.86 -2.72
C HIS A 32 -1.24 13.39 -3.10
N TYR A 33 -1.31 12.50 -2.12
CA TYR A 33 -1.58 11.08 -2.37
C TYR A 33 -3.01 10.83 -2.86
N TYR A 34 -4.01 11.58 -2.36
CA TYR A 34 -5.35 11.56 -2.93
C TYR A 34 -5.36 11.95 -4.41
N PHE A 35 -4.71 13.06 -4.77
CA PHE A 35 -4.63 13.50 -6.16
C PHE A 35 -3.92 12.50 -7.05
N PHE A 36 -2.85 11.85 -6.59
CA PHE A 36 -2.18 10.78 -7.33
C PHE A 36 -3.16 9.69 -7.77
N HIS A 37 -4.03 9.24 -6.86
CA HIS A 37 -5.05 8.23 -7.17
C HIS A 37 -6.22 8.77 -8.00
N CYS A 38 -6.51 10.07 -7.96
CA CYS A 38 -7.48 10.71 -8.87
C CYS A 38 -6.96 10.79 -10.31
N PHE A 39 -5.67 11.09 -10.49
CA PHE A 39 -5.05 11.16 -11.82
C PHE A 39 -4.86 9.78 -12.44
N ILE A 40 -4.46 8.79 -11.65
CA ILE A 40 -4.17 7.43 -12.12
C ILE A 40 -4.91 6.42 -11.25
N PRO A 41 -6.24 6.33 -11.39
CA PRO A 41 -7.03 5.37 -10.62
C PRO A 41 -6.68 3.94 -11.05
N PHE A 42 -6.34 3.10 -10.08
CA PHE A 42 -5.89 1.72 -10.29
C PHE A 42 -6.92 0.84 -11.02
N TRP A 43 -8.20 1.19 -10.98
CA TRP A 43 -9.31 0.42 -11.58
C TRP A 43 -9.66 0.83 -13.00
N LYS A 44 -9.13 1.95 -13.51
CA LYS A 44 -9.47 2.46 -14.84
C LYS A 44 -8.53 1.87 -15.88
N ASN A 45 -9.09 1.27 -16.93
CA ASN A 45 -8.32 0.86 -18.09
C ASN A 45 -7.90 2.09 -18.91
N THR A 46 -6.63 2.16 -19.32
CA THR A 46 -6.07 3.29 -20.08
C THR A 46 -5.78 2.90 -21.52
N LYS A 47 -6.76 2.28 -22.21
CA LYS A 47 -6.61 1.88 -23.62
C LYS A 47 -6.27 3.05 -24.55
N ASP A 48 -6.75 4.25 -24.24
CA ASP A 48 -6.66 5.42 -25.14
C ASP A 48 -5.62 6.45 -24.71
N ASN A 49 -4.73 6.11 -23.75
CA ASN A 49 -3.80 7.08 -23.19
C ASN A 49 -2.39 6.82 -23.69
N ASN A 50 -1.75 7.85 -24.28
CA ASN A 50 -0.36 7.80 -24.76
C ASN A 50 0.66 7.41 -23.67
N PHE A 51 0.26 7.47 -22.40
CA PHE A 51 1.10 7.12 -21.25
C PHE A 51 1.04 5.64 -20.84
N LYS A 52 0.20 4.80 -21.47
CA LYS A 52 -0.02 3.39 -21.07
C LYS A 52 1.26 2.56 -20.94
N GLU A 53 2.26 2.83 -21.77
CA GLU A 53 3.53 2.09 -21.75
C GLU A 53 4.43 2.43 -20.56
N ARG A 54 4.10 3.48 -19.80
CA ARG A 54 4.92 4.00 -18.69
C ARG A 54 4.16 4.19 -17.38
N LEU A 55 2.88 3.83 -17.30
CA LEU A 55 2.10 4.01 -16.07
C LEU A 55 2.63 3.18 -14.90
N GLY A 56 3.05 1.93 -15.15
CA GLY A 56 3.67 1.08 -14.14
C GLY A 56 5.01 1.64 -13.65
N GLU A 57 5.82 2.18 -14.57
CA GLU A 57 7.06 2.90 -14.24
C GLU A 57 6.76 4.13 -13.37
N PHE A 58 5.77 4.92 -13.74
CA PHE A 58 5.37 6.12 -12.98
C PHE A 58 4.85 5.77 -11.58
N TRP A 59 4.08 4.68 -11.46
CA TRP A 59 3.60 4.18 -10.17
C TRP A 59 4.77 3.80 -9.26
N LEU A 60 5.74 3.02 -9.76
CA LEU A 60 6.95 2.67 -9.01
C LEU A 60 7.75 3.90 -8.61
N PHE A 61 7.91 4.85 -9.53
CA PHE A 61 8.60 6.10 -9.29
C PHE A 61 7.92 6.91 -8.18
N HIS A 62 6.60 7.02 -8.19
CA HIS A 62 5.84 7.74 -7.17
C HIS A 62 6.11 7.18 -5.76
N TYR A 63 5.96 5.87 -5.56
CA TYR A 63 6.21 5.26 -4.25
C TYR A 63 7.68 5.33 -3.86
N GLN A 64 8.61 5.21 -4.82
CA GLN A 64 10.04 5.38 -4.56
C GLN A 64 10.34 6.79 -4.04
N GLN A 65 9.80 7.82 -4.68
CA GLN A 65 10.00 9.21 -4.25
C GLN A 65 9.32 9.49 -2.90
N LEU A 66 8.09 8.98 -2.71
CA LEU A 66 7.36 9.15 -1.45
C LEU A 66 8.10 8.50 -0.28
N LEU A 67 8.61 7.28 -0.46
CA LEU A 67 9.35 6.56 0.59
C LEU A 67 10.73 7.16 0.83
N ALA A 68 11.42 7.64 -0.21
CA ALA A 68 12.66 8.40 -0.02
C ALA A 68 12.41 9.67 0.80
N ARG A 69 11.33 10.41 0.49
CA ARG A 69 10.95 11.62 1.24
C ARG A 69 10.61 11.33 2.69
N TYR A 70 9.86 10.26 2.96
CA TYR A 70 9.53 9.80 4.30
C TYR A 70 10.78 9.35 5.06
N TYR A 71 11.69 8.62 4.42
CA TYR A 71 12.94 8.18 5.03
C TYR A 71 13.85 9.36 5.45
N LEU A 72 13.89 10.44 4.66
CA LEU A 72 14.63 11.67 5.06
C LEU A 72 14.06 12.30 6.34
N GLU A 73 12.74 12.26 6.55
CA GLU A 73 12.13 12.71 7.82
C GLU A 73 12.51 11.79 8.98
N ARG A 74 12.53 10.48 8.75
CA ARG A 74 12.98 9.51 9.75
C ARG A 74 14.42 9.77 10.18
N LEU A 75 15.31 10.02 9.23
CA LEU A 75 16.71 10.35 9.52
C LEU A 75 16.83 11.62 10.35
N SER A 76 16.09 12.67 9.99
CA SER A 76 16.11 13.95 10.71
C SER A 76 15.59 13.84 12.16
N ASN A 77 14.73 12.85 12.43
CA ASN A 77 14.17 12.57 13.76
C ASN A 77 14.87 11.41 14.52
N GLY A 78 15.95 10.85 13.95
CA GLY A 78 16.72 9.76 14.56
C GLY A 78 15.98 8.41 14.62
N LEU A 79 15.06 8.15 13.69
CA LEU A 79 14.22 6.93 13.64
C LEU A 79 14.76 5.81 12.75
N GLY A 80 15.86 6.06 12.03
CA GLY A 80 16.51 5.06 11.18
C GLY A 80 15.65 4.56 10.01
N GLU A 81 15.89 3.32 9.60
CA GLU A 81 15.21 2.70 8.47
C GLU A 81 13.72 2.41 8.75
N ILE A 82 12.96 2.21 7.67
CA ILE A 82 11.56 1.79 7.75
C ILE A 82 11.56 0.32 8.17
N SER A 83 10.91 0.02 9.29
CA SER A 83 10.86 -1.35 9.82
C SER A 83 10.08 -2.28 8.88
N ASP A 84 10.61 -3.48 8.69
CA ASP A 84 9.91 -4.54 7.96
C ASP A 84 8.83 -5.21 8.82
N PHE A 85 7.86 -5.81 8.16
CA PHE A 85 6.86 -6.68 8.79
C PHE A 85 6.78 -8.02 8.04
N SER A 86 6.23 -9.02 8.71
CA SER A 86 5.90 -10.32 8.13
C SER A 86 4.43 -10.62 8.40
N TRP A 87 3.77 -11.31 7.46
CA TRP A 87 2.38 -11.75 7.62
C TRP A 87 2.22 -12.76 8.77
N GLU A 88 3.27 -13.48 9.13
CA GLU A 88 3.26 -14.51 10.17
C GLU A 88 3.63 -13.99 11.57
N LYS A 89 4.18 -12.77 11.65
CA LYS A 89 4.67 -12.17 12.90
C LYS A 89 3.75 -11.05 13.36
N PRO A 90 3.69 -10.75 14.67
CA PRO A 90 2.90 -9.63 15.16
C PRO A 90 3.38 -8.31 14.56
N ILE A 91 2.41 -7.50 14.12
CA ILE A 91 2.64 -6.14 13.63
C ILE A 91 2.92 -5.25 14.84
N LYS A 92 4.18 -4.85 15.01
CA LYS A 92 4.63 -4.01 16.13
C LYS A 92 4.10 -2.57 16.04
N THR A 93 3.79 -2.12 14.84
CA THR A 93 3.43 -0.75 14.51
C THR A 93 2.02 -0.39 14.96
N LYS A 94 1.93 0.31 16.10
CA LYS A 94 0.68 0.85 16.64
C LYS A 94 0.17 2.02 15.79
N TYR A 95 -1.15 2.10 15.61
CA TYR A 95 -1.80 3.30 15.10
C TYR A 95 -3.24 3.43 15.61
N THR A 96 -3.54 4.53 16.31
CA THR A 96 -4.84 4.80 16.93
C THR A 96 -5.41 6.13 16.41
N PRO A 97 -6.13 6.11 15.27
CA PRO A 97 -6.66 7.32 14.64
C PRO A 97 -7.76 7.98 15.47
N PHE A 98 -7.61 9.27 15.79
CA PHE A 98 -8.66 10.09 16.39
C PHE A 98 -9.58 10.69 15.32
N MET A 99 -10.18 9.83 14.50
CA MET A 99 -11.15 10.19 13.47
C MET A 99 -12.39 9.32 13.63
N SER A 100 -13.54 9.85 13.21
CA SER A 100 -14.80 9.12 13.22
C SER A 100 -15.61 9.44 11.97
N THR A 101 -16.39 8.45 11.55
CA THR A 101 -17.51 8.66 10.62
C THR A 101 -18.77 8.99 11.42
N LEU A 102 -19.91 9.16 10.73
CA LEU A 102 -21.20 9.41 11.37
C LEU A 102 -21.60 8.30 12.37
N HIS A 103 -21.24 7.05 12.08
CA HIS A 103 -21.71 5.88 12.83
C HIS A 103 -20.61 5.19 13.63
N TYR A 104 -19.37 5.23 13.14
CA TYR A 104 -18.28 4.44 13.72
C TYR A 104 -17.00 5.27 13.86
N PRO A 105 -16.27 5.11 14.99
CA PRO A 105 -14.89 5.57 15.06
C PRO A 105 -14.02 4.80 14.08
N PHE A 106 -12.89 5.39 13.68
CA PHE A 106 -11.89 4.65 12.90
C PHE A 106 -11.30 3.53 13.74
N ILE A 107 -11.06 2.38 13.09
CA ILE A 107 -10.45 1.23 13.72
C ILE A 107 -9.03 1.54 14.16
N GLN A 108 -8.69 1.03 15.34
CA GLN A 108 -7.41 1.22 16.00
C GLN A 108 -6.62 -0.09 15.93
N ARG A 109 -5.34 0.00 15.59
CA ARG A 109 -4.41 -1.13 15.64
C ARG A 109 -3.50 -0.96 16.85
N SER A 110 -3.62 -1.88 17.82
CA SER A 110 -2.71 -1.95 18.95
C SER A 110 -1.29 -2.28 18.49
N GLY A 111 -0.29 -1.94 19.31
CA GLY A 111 1.03 -2.54 19.14
C GLY A 111 0.94 -4.06 19.31
N GLU A 112 1.80 -4.79 18.60
CA GLU A 112 1.84 -6.26 18.59
C GLU A 112 0.54 -6.92 18.09
N TYR A 113 -0.11 -6.31 17.10
CA TYR A 113 -1.32 -6.87 16.49
C TYR A 113 -1.02 -8.17 15.75
N TYR A 114 -1.73 -9.24 16.11
CA TYR A 114 -1.72 -10.52 15.39
C TYR A 114 -2.85 -10.56 14.38
N ILE A 115 -2.52 -10.82 13.11
CA ILE A 115 -3.53 -11.08 12.09
C ILE A 115 -4.20 -12.42 12.45
N PRO A 116 -5.54 -12.48 12.60
CA PRO A 116 -6.23 -13.72 12.93
C PRO A 116 -6.12 -14.75 11.79
N VAL A 117 -5.12 -15.63 11.86
CA VAL A 117 -4.81 -16.62 10.80
C VAL A 117 -5.98 -17.55 10.53
N GLU A 118 -6.68 -18.01 11.58
CA GLU A 118 -7.85 -18.89 11.44
C GLU A 118 -8.95 -18.29 10.56
N LYS A 119 -9.03 -16.96 10.55
CA LYS A 119 -10.06 -16.22 9.82
C LYS A 119 -9.60 -15.80 8.42
N TYR A 120 -8.35 -15.39 8.28
CA TYR A 120 -7.79 -14.79 7.07
C TYR A 120 -6.79 -15.71 6.34
N ASN A 121 -6.91 -17.02 6.52
CA ASN A 121 -5.97 -17.98 5.96
C ASN A 121 -5.90 -17.90 4.44
N GLU A 122 -7.05 -17.77 3.76
CA GLU A 122 -7.11 -17.68 2.30
C GLU A 122 -6.43 -16.41 1.78
N GLU A 123 -6.68 -15.27 2.43
CA GLU A 123 -6.08 -13.98 2.09
C GLU A 123 -4.58 -13.97 2.30
N ILE A 124 -4.11 -14.51 3.43
CA ILE A 124 -2.67 -14.62 3.73
C ILE A 124 -1.99 -15.53 2.70
N GLN A 125 -2.59 -16.68 2.38
CA GLN A 125 -2.06 -17.58 1.35
C GLN A 125 -2.04 -16.91 -0.03
N LEU A 126 -3.05 -16.10 -0.37
CA LEU A 126 -3.09 -15.37 -1.63
C LEU A 126 -1.97 -14.33 -1.69
N LEU A 127 -1.73 -13.57 -0.62
CA LEU A 127 -0.63 -12.60 -0.55
C LEU A 127 0.74 -13.29 -0.66
N ASP A 128 0.95 -14.38 0.07
CA ASP A 128 2.19 -15.15 0.03
C ASP A 128 2.43 -15.77 -1.35
N THR A 129 1.39 -16.34 -1.96
CA THR A 129 1.46 -16.84 -3.35
C THR A 129 1.78 -15.72 -4.32
N TYR A 130 1.20 -14.53 -4.15
CA TYR A 130 1.48 -13.36 -4.98
C TYR A 130 2.96 -12.97 -4.94
N GLU A 131 3.52 -12.89 -3.73
CA GLU A 131 4.94 -12.58 -3.53
C GLU A 131 5.85 -13.65 -4.14
N LYS A 132 5.53 -14.93 -3.92
CA LYS A 132 6.29 -16.07 -4.46
C LYS A 132 6.24 -16.14 -5.99
N THR A 133 5.08 -15.97 -6.60
CA THR A 133 4.95 -15.93 -8.07
C THR A 133 5.76 -14.81 -8.68
N PHE A 134 5.86 -13.65 -8.02
CA PHE A 134 6.74 -12.58 -8.50
C PHE A 134 8.21 -13.00 -8.48
N LEU A 135 8.67 -13.67 -7.41
CA LEU A 135 10.03 -14.20 -7.34
C LEU A 135 10.30 -15.26 -8.42
N GLU A 136 9.36 -16.15 -8.69
CA GLU A 136 9.46 -17.13 -9.79
C GLU A 136 9.62 -16.43 -11.15
N TYR A 137 8.90 -15.32 -11.40
CA TYR A 137 9.12 -14.54 -12.61
C TYR A 137 10.54 -13.98 -12.70
N LEU A 138 11.10 -13.50 -11.57
CA LEU A 138 12.48 -13.02 -11.55
C LEU A 138 13.49 -14.13 -11.83
N GLU A 139 13.29 -15.33 -11.28
CA GLU A 139 14.18 -16.48 -11.51
C GLU A 139 14.18 -16.94 -12.97
N LEU A 140 13.03 -16.88 -13.64
CA LEU A 140 12.93 -17.24 -15.05
C LEU A 140 13.63 -16.24 -15.98
N GLU A 141 13.79 -14.98 -15.57
CA GLU A 141 14.23 -13.78 -16.33
C GLU A 141 13.38 -13.44 -17.57
N LYS A 142 12.80 -14.45 -18.22
CA LYS A 142 11.95 -14.36 -19.40
C LYS A 142 10.78 -15.32 -19.27
N PHE A 143 9.57 -14.82 -19.42
CA PHE A 143 8.37 -15.66 -19.34
C PHE A 143 7.30 -15.23 -20.36
N LYS A 144 6.38 -16.15 -20.66
CA LYS A 144 5.25 -15.90 -21.57
C LYS A 144 4.06 -15.35 -20.78
N SER A 145 3.65 -14.14 -21.12
CA SER A 145 2.42 -13.50 -20.68
C SER A 145 1.35 -13.64 -21.79
N PRO A 146 0.04 -13.56 -21.48
CA PRO A 146 -1.02 -13.57 -22.50
C PRO A 146 -0.84 -12.54 -23.62
N ASP A 147 -0.19 -11.41 -23.35
CA ASP A 147 0.03 -10.33 -24.32
C ASP A 147 1.38 -10.42 -25.06
N GLY A 148 2.27 -11.34 -24.67
CA GLY A 148 3.60 -11.45 -25.27
C GLY A 148 4.67 -12.05 -24.34
N VAL A 149 5.92 -12.05 -24.79
CA VAL A 149 7.06 -12.46 -23.95
C VAL A 149 7.56 -11.26 -23.17
N ILE A 150 7.67 -11.39 -21.85
CA ILE A 150 8.23 -10.37 -20.97
C ILE A 150 9.67 -10.77 -20.65
N ASP A 151 10.60 -9.86 -20.91
CA ASP A 151 12.04 -10.01 -20.63
C ASP A 151 12.47 -8.95 -19.64
N PHE A 152 12.92 -9.35 -18.44
CA PHE A 152 13.33 -8.41 -17.39
C PHE A 152 14.53 -7.54 -17.77
N ARG A 153 15.30 -7.93 -18.78
CA ARG A 153 16.44 -7.13 -19.28
C ARG A 153 16.00 -5.92 -20.11
N GLN A 154 14.76 -5.92 -20.59
CA GLN A 154 14.22 -4.82 -21.38
C GLN A 154 13.57 -3.77 -20.47
N THR A 155 13.53 -2.52 -20.94
CA THR A 155 12.91 -1.41 -20.19
C THR A 155 11.41 -1.59 -19.98
N GLU A 156 10.74 -2.30 -20.88
CA GLU A 156 9.30 -2.59 -20.82
C GLU A 156 8.91 -3.42 -19.59
N SER A 157 9.85 -4.21 -19.04
CA SER A 157 9.62 -5.01 -17.84
C SER A 157 9.26 -4.16 -16.62
N THR A 158 9.77 -2.92 -16.54
CA THR A 158 9.47 -2.01 -15.43
C THR A 158 7.99 -1.64 -15.41
N ASN A 159 7.37 -1.51 -16.58
CA ASN A 159 5.94 -1.25 -16.70
C ASN A 159 5.13 -2.46 -16.21
N PHE A 160 5.55 -3.68 -16.56
CA PHE A 160 4.95 -4.91 -16.04
C PHE A 160 5.04 -4.99 -14.52
N VAL A 161 6.21 -4.73 -13.93
CA VAL A 161 6.40 -4.78 -12.46
C VAL A 161 5.43 -3.85 -11.73
N GLY A 162 5.29 -2.61 -12.20
CA GLY A 162 4.33 -1.66 -11.63
C GLY A 162 2.89 -2.12 -11.76
N TYR A 163 2.48 -2.61 -12.94
CA TYR A 163 1.13 -3.14 -13.15
C TYR A 163 0.84 -4.39 -12.34
N TYR A 164 1.84 -5.26 -12.16
CA TYR A 164 1.74 -6.46 -11.37
C TYR A 164 1.45 -6.08 -9.93
N TRP A 165 2.27 -5.25 -9.29
CA TRP A 165 2.04 -4.88 -7.88
C TRP A 165 0.76 -4.08 -7.66
N GLN A 166 0.42 -3.16 -8.58
CA GLN A 166 -0.83 -2.41 -8.50
C GLN A 166 -2.09 -3.27 -8.77
N SER A 167 -1.92 -4.48 -9.32
CA SER A 167 -3.02 -5.31 -9.84
C SER A 167 -3.89 -4.55 -10.85
N ASN A 168 -3.26 -3.76 -11.71
CA ASN A 168 -3.94 -2.87 -12.65
C ASN A 168 -4.67 -3.69 -13.75
N PRO A 169 -5.88 -3.32 -14.20
CA PRO A 169 -6.56 -3.94 -15.33
C PRO A 169 -5.74 -3.97 -16.63
N ASN A 170 -4.76 -3.08 -16.77
CA ASN A 170 -3.84 -3.05 -17.91
C ASN A 170 -2.78 -4.17 -17.90
N LEU A 171 -2.64 -4.92 -16.80
CA LEU A 171 -1.65 -5.99 -16.68
C LEU A 171 -1.84 -7.08 -17.74
N TYR A 172 -3.10 -7.37 -18.08
CA TYR A 172 -3.46 -8.27 -19.17
C TYR A 172 -4.57 -7.64 -20.00
N SER A 173 -4.32 -7.41 -21.29
CA SER A 173 -5.24 -6.71 -22.19
C SER A 173 -6.54 -7.49 -22.46
N GLN A 174 -6.51 -8.82 -22.25
CA GLN A 174 -7.55 -9.78 -22.62
C GLN A 174 -8.34 -10.38 -21.45
N THR A 175 -7.99 -10.06 -20.19
CA THR A 175 -8.75 -10.56 -19.04
C THR A 175 -9.76 -9.52 -18.59
N GLU A 176 -10.99 -9.93 -18.32
CA GLU A 176 -11.90 -9.09 -17.52
C GLU A 176 -11.16 -8.62 -16.27
N PRO A 177 -11.38 -7.36 -15.82
CA PRO A 177 -10.73 -6.87 -14.61
C PRO A 177 -10.94 -7.91 -13.52
N ARG A 178 -9.85 -8.50 -13.01
CA ARG A 178 -9.91 -9.41 -11.85
C ARG A 178 -10.84 -8.74 -10.85
N LYS A 179 -11.85 -9.45 -10.35
CA LYS A 179 -12.78 -8.90 -9.33
C LYS A 179 -11.93 -8.11 -8.34
N PHE A 180 -12.11 -6.79 -8.28
CA PHE A 180 -11.18 -5.84 -7.63
C PHE A 180 -10.89 -6.19 -6.16
N LEU A 181 -11.73 -7.04 -5.55
CA LEU A 181 -11.52 -7.68 -4.25
C LEU A 181 -10.26 -8.56 -4.14
N LYS A 182 -9.62 -8.97 -5.25
CA LYS A 182 -8.40 -9.80 -5.21
C LYS A 182 -7.11 -9.05 -5.56
N SER A 183 -7.10 -7.72 -5.41
CA SER A 183 -5.85 -6.94 -5.52
C SER A 183 -4.97 -7.17 -4.29
N TYR A 184 -3.66 -7.35 -4.53
CA TYR A 184 -2.67 -7.49 -3.47
C TYR A 184 -2.74 -6.32 -2.48
N GLU A 185 -2.79 -5.08 -2.98
CA GLU A 185 -2.85 -3.88 -2.13
C GLU A 185 -4.14 -3.84 -1.28
N ASN A 186 -5.28 -4.18 -1.88
CA ASN A 186 -6.57 -4.14 -1.17
C ASN A 186 -6.61 -5.16 -0.03
N ILE A 187 -6.17 -6.39 -0.29
CA ILE A 187 -6.11 -7.45 0.72
C ILE A 187 -5.10 -7.07 1.80
N ALA A 188 -3.90 -6.63 1.41
CA ALA A 188 -2.88 -6.18 2.35
C ALA A 188 -3.38 -5.05 3.26
N ARG A 189 -4.00 -4.02 2.69
CA ARG A 189 -4.60 -2.90 3.43
C ARG A 189 -5.70 -3.38 4.38
N HIS A 190 -6.56 -4.30 3.94
CA HIS A 190 -7.61 -4.85 4.78
C HIS A 190 -7.02 -5.59 6.00
N LEU A 191 -6.08 -6.51 5.80
CA LEU A 191 -5.46 -7.24 6.91
C LEU A 191 -4.68 -6.32 7.86
N LEU A 192 -3.93 -5.36 7.31
CA LEU A 192 -3.14 -4.42 8.11
C LEU A 192 -4.01 -3.38 8.83
N SER A 193 -5.24 -3.15 8.39
CA SER A 193 -6.15 -2.19 9.03
C SER A 193 -6.72 -2.68 10.37
N ALA A 194 -6.57 -3.97 10.69
CA ALA A 194 -7.16 -4.62 11.86
C ALA A 194 -8.70 -4.46 11.96
N VAL A 195 -9.37 -4.17 10.84
CA VAL A 195 -10.83 -4.07 10.78
C VAL A 195 -11.44 -5.45 11.05
N PRO A 196 -12.29 -5.61 12.07
CA PRO A 196 -13.03 -6.84 12.25
C PRO A 196 -14.06 -6.98 11.14
N GLU A 197 -14.36 -8.22 10.75
CA GLU A 197 -15.46 -8.46 9.82
C GLU A 197 -16.76 -7.90 10.38
N SER A 198 -17.46 -7.17 9.53
CA SER A 198 -18.74 -6.58 9.86
C SER A 198 -19.80 -7.66 10.06
N PHE A 199 -20.65 -7.48 11.08
CA PHE A 199 -21.85 -8.31 11.29
C PHE A 199 -22.84 -8.22 10.11
N GLU A 200 -22.88 -7.09 9.41
CA GLU A 200 -23.74 -6.89 8.25
C GLU A 200 -22.92 -6.73 6.97
N LYS A 201 -23.34 -7.37 5.88
CA LYS A 201 -22.71 -7.30 4.54
C LYS A 201 -22.62 -5.88 3.93
N ARG A 202 -23.05 -4.83 4.64
CA ARG A 202 -23.10 -3.43 4.16
C ARG A 202 -22.41 -2.42 5.07
N THR A 203 -21.90 -2.80 6.24
CA THR A 203 -21.24 -1.85 7.15
C THR A 203 -19.73 -2.04 7.15
N ASP A 204 -19.04 -1.35 6.24
CA ASP A 204 -17.58 -1.32 6.26
C ASP A 204 -17.08 -0.40 7.36
N LEU A 205 -16.36 -0.96 8.34
CA LEU A 205 -15.76 -0.15 9.40
C LEU A 205 -14.57 0.63 8.83
N PRO A 206 -14.49 1.95 9.10
CA PRO A 206 -13.47 2.80 8.51
C PRO A 206 -12.11 2.56 9.16
N SER A 207 -11.06 2.52 8.33
CA SER A 207 -9.67 2.58 8.77
C SER A 207 -8.92 3.67 8.01
N ALA A 208 -7.74 4.06 8.49
CA ALA A 208 -6.90 5.00 7.73
C ALA A 208 -6.44 4.44 6.38
N LEU A 209 -6.33 3.11 6.24
CA LEU A 209 -5.93 2.48 4.99
C LEU A 209 -7.07 2.35 3.96
N ASN A 210 -8.32 2.60 4.36
CA ASN A 210 -9.47 2.53 3.47
C ASN A 210 -9.59 3.75 2.55
N PHE A 211 -8.95 4.88 2.91
CA PHE A 211 -9.06 6.14 2.17
C PHE A 211 -7.68 6.67 1.78
N TYR A 212 -7.55 7.19 0.56
CA TYR A 212 -6.30 7.79 0.11
C TYR A 212 -5.96 9.08 0.88
N GLN A 213 -6.97 9.80 1.36
CA GLN A 213 -6.81 11.02 2.15
C GLN A 213 -6.26 10.76 3.57
N THR A 214 -6.26 9.51 4.04
CA THR A 214 -5.81 9.16 5.40
C THR A 214 -4.74 8.08 5.43
N SER A 215 -4.46 7.43 4.29
CA SER A 215 -3.50 6.31 4.21
C SER A 215 -2.10 6.66 4.70
N LEU A 216 -1.62 7.87 4.39
CA LEU A 216 -0.27 8.31 4.78
C LEU A 216 -0.13 8.57 6.27
N ARG A 217 -1.25 8.67 7.00
CA ARG A 217 -1.24 8.84 8.45
C ARG A 217 -0.86 7.56 9.16
N ASP A 218 -1.07 6.38 8.58
CA ASP A 218 -0.74 5.12 9.26
C ASP A 218 0.71 4.69 8.93
N PRO A 219 1.62 4.54 9.91
CA PRO A 219 3.00 4.15 9.62
C PRO A 219 3.14 2.80 8.89
N ILE A 220 2.17 1.89 9.03
CA ILE A 220 2.19 0.59 8.31
C ILE A 220 2.08 0.77 6.80
N PHE A 221 1.50 1.88 6.33
CA PHE A 221 1.44 2.21 4.91
C PHE A 221 2.84 2.21 4.31
N TYR A 222 3.78 2.90 4.96
CA TYR A 222 5.15 3.01 4.48
C TYR A 222 5.88 1.66 4.51
N GLN A 223 5.55 0.80 5.46
CA GLN A 223 6.10 -0.56 5.56
C GLN A 223 5.58 -1.45 4.43
N LEU A 224 4.28 -1.38 4.11
CA LEU A 224 3.67 -2.11 2.99
C LEU A 224 4.31 -1.73 1.65
N TYR A 225 4.33 -0.44 1.32
CA TYR A 225 4.91 0.00 0.05
C TYR A 225 6.44 -0.13 0.04
N GLY A 226 7.09 -0.05 1.21
CA GLY A 226 8.51 -0.37 1.37
C GLY A 226 8.81 -1.83 0.99
N LYS A 227 7.95 -2.77 1.43
CA LYS A 227 8.04 -4.19 1.05
C LYS A 227 7.87 -4.38 -0.46
N ILE A 228 6.87 -3.74 -1.06
CA ILE A 228 6.62 -3.82 -2.51
C ILE A 228 7.82 -3.27 -3.31
N LEU A 229 8.38 -2.14 -2.89
CA LEU A 229 9.56 -1.57 -3.54
C LEU A 229 10.79 -2.46 -3.40
N LYS A 230 10.99 -3.13 -2.26
CA LYS A 230 12.10 -4.08 -2.10
C LYS A 230 12.04 -5.18 -3.15
N TYR A 231 10.86 -5.78 -3.39
CA TYR A 231 10.66 -6.72 -4.50
C TYR A 231 10.93 -6.08 -5.87
N SER A 232 10.41 -4.89 -6.10
CA SER A 232 10.60 -4.17 -7.37
C SER A 232 12.07 -3.77 -7.63
N MET A 233 12.88 -3.62 -6.58
CA MET A 233 14.32 -3.37 -6.72
C MET A 233 15.11 -4.65 -7.04
N LEU A 234 14.61 -5.83 -6.65
CA LEU A 234 15.23 -7.10 -7.05
C LEU A 234 15.16 -7.31 -8.56
N SER A 235 14.10 -6.82 -9.21
CA SER A 235 13.95 -6.93 -10.68
C SER A 235 14.89 -6.03 -11.48
N LYS A 236 15.62 -5.12 -10.84
CA LYS A 236 16.56 -4.19 -11.49
C LYS A 236 18.02 -4.62 -11.37
N LYS A 237 18.29 -5.71 -10.65
CA LYS A 237 19.65 -6.28 -10.50
C LYS A 237 19.91 -7.25 -11.64
#